data_AF-A0A963R422-F1
#
_entry.id   AF-A0A963R422-F1
#
_cell.length_a   1.000
_cell.length_b   1.000
_cell.length_c   1.000
_cell.angle_alpha   90.00
_cell.angle_beta   90.00
_cell.angle_gamma   90.00
#
_symmetry.space_group_name_H-M   'P 1'
#
loop_
_entity.id
_entity.type
_entity.pdbx_description
1 polymer ?
#
loop_
_entity_poly.entity_id
_entity_poly.type
_entity_poly.pdbx_seq_one_letter_code
_entity_poly.pdbx_strand_id
1 'polypeptide(L)'
;HNSNLSNGLAFMLTDPSGGPMSAAYARRRAAHEPLVEVTQYKGDSEAHPFLSRNDEFADFGDAGWENGNAPLTTLKKPEMYGGEYAREALKRGLAIEHLIGINPYAFGMIGSTDSHTALSSAEEDNFYGKFSNEGPGSDRIKAVVNPGVKESRIGWQYQAGGMAAVWANANTREAIFDAMERREVYATTGPRMTVRLFGGWDFSARDFKGDWVKAGYARGVPMGAQLKPGKGKPVFLVSALKDPEGANLDRVQIVKGWVDARGQTHERVYDVIWSEPGKRKLRKGHLTPVGDTVDLATATYRNTIGASELHAVWRDPDFKPGEHAFYYARVLEIPTPRWVAYDVVRYKSKAPEGVRMKDQERAYTSPIWYGPRT
;
A
#
# COMPACT_ATOMS: atom_id res chain seq x y z
N HIS A 1 0.01 -7.20 -11.46
CA HIS A 1 0.21 -5.84 -11.99
C HIS A 1 -0.73 -4.89 -11.27
N ASN A 2 -0.37 -3.61 -11.22
CA ASN A 2 -1.14 -2.56 -10.58
C ASN A 2 -2.49 -2.44 -11.27
N SER A 3 -3.54 -2.52 -10.47
CA SER A 3 -4.93 -2.63 -10.91
C SER A 3 -5.57 -1.27 -11.22
N ASN A 4 -4.89 -0.17 -10.89
CA ASN A 4 -5.35 1.20 -11.14
C ASN A 4 -5.54 1.54 -12.61
N LEU A 5 -5.25 0.65 -13.58
CA LEU A 5 -5.45 0.90 -15.01
C LEU A 5 -6.44 -0.10 -15.65
N SER A 6 -7.16 -0.86 -14.84
CA SER A 6 -8.03 -1.95 -15.30
C SER A 6 -9.42 -1.49 -15.75
N ASN A 7 -9.79 -0.23 -15.53
CA ASN A 7 -11.14 0.31 -15.74
C ASN A 7 -12.23 -0.51 -15.03
N GLY A 8 -11.92 -0.95 -13.81
CA GLY A 8 -12.84 -1.67 -12.92
C GLY A 8 -12.90 -3.18 -13.15
N LEU A 9 -12.11 -3.71 -14.09
CA LEU A 9 -12.12 -5.13 -14.45
C LEU A 9 -11.31 -5.99 -13.49
N ALA A 10 -10.35 -5.42 -12.76
CA ALA A 10 -9.49 -6.21 -11.87
C ALA A 10 -10.30 -6.83 -10.73
N PHE A 11 -11.20 -6.11 -10.06
CA PHE A 11 -11.90 -6.61 -8.87
C PHE A 11 -13.42 -6.54 -8.98
N MET A 12 -13.96 -7.14 -10.04
CA MET A 12 -15.41 -7.19 -10.30
C MET A 12 -16.20 -7.90 -9.18
N LEU A 13 -17.44 -7.48 -8.95
CA LEU A 13 -18.36 -8.21 -8.06
C LEU A 13 -19.00 -9.42 -8.76
N THR A 14 -18.89 -9.48 -10.08
CA THR A 14 -19.42 -10.51 -10.96
C THR A 14 -18.31 -11.43 -11.45
N ASP A 15 -18.68 -12.52 -12.11
CA ASP A 15 -17.75 -13.24 -12.96
C ASP A 15 -17.41 -12.43 -14.25
N PRO A 16 -16.45 -12.87 -15.07
CA PRO A 16 -16.07 -12.18 -16.30
C PRO A 16 -17.16 -12.12 -17.38
N SER A 17 -18.20 -12.95 -17.29
CA SER A 17 -19.35 -12.89 -18.21
C SER A 17 -20.40 -11.86 -17.78
N GLY A 18 -20.21 -11.23 -16.60
CA GLY A 18 -21.16 -10.29 -15.99
C GLY A 18 -22.22 -10.96 -15.12
N GLY A 19 -22.17 -12.29 -14.97
CA GLY A 19 -23.08 -13.06 -14.13
C GLY A 19 -22.65 -13.11 -12.66
N PRO A 20 -23.49 -13.69 -11.78
CA PRO A 20 -23.12 -13.90 -10.38
C PRO A 20 -21.83 -14.73 -10.27
N MET A 21 -20.94 -14.31 -9.37
CA MET A 21 -19.70 -15.03 -9.14
C MET A 21 -19.97 -16.40 -8.49
N SER A 22 -19.56 -17.49 -9.14
CA SER A 22 -19.68 -18.83 -8.56
C SER A 22 -18.57 -19.11 -7.53
N ALA A 23 -18.86 -19.95 -6.54
CA ALA A 23 -17.87 -20.39 -5.56
C ALA A 23 -16.66 -21.11 -6.20
N ALA A 24 -16.89 -21.81 -7.32
CA ALA A 24 -15.82 -22.47 -8.07
C ALA A 24 -14.89 -21.46 -8.75
N TYR A 25 -15.43 -20.40 -9.35
CA TYR A 25 -14.64 -19.31 -9.92
C TYR A 25 -13.88 -18.57 -8.83
N ALA A 26 -14.55 -18.21 -7.73
CA ALA A 26 -13.91 -17.50 -6.62
C ALA A 26 -12.73 -18.29 -6.02
N ARG A 27 -12.88 -19.63 -5.85
CA ARG A 27 -11.79 -20.51 -5.39
C ARG A 27 -10.63 -20.55 -6.37
N ARG A 28 -10.91 -20.68 -7.66
CA ARG A 28 -9.88 -20.68 -8.70
C ARG A 28 -9.09 -19.38 -8.67
N ARG A 29 -9.79 -18.25 -8.58
CA ARG A 29 -9.17 -16.94 -8.55
C ARG A 29 -8.26 -16.77 -7.33
N ALA A 30 -8.76 -17.06 -6.13
CA ALA A 30 -7.97 -16.99 -4.90
C ALA A 30 -6.71 -17.90 -4.94
N ALA A 31 -6.76 -19.04 -5.62
CA ALA A 31 -5.63 -19.96 -5.74
C ALA A 31 -4.56 -19.51 -6.75
N HIS A 32 -4.93 -18.73 -7.77
CA HIS A 32 -4.02 -18.35 -8.86
C HIS A 32 -3.57 -16.89 -8.82
N GLU A 33 -4.23 -16.05 -8.01
CA GLU A 33 -3.89 -14.64 -7.83
C GLU A 33 -3.54 -14.33 -6.36
N PRO A 34 -2.53 -14.99 -5.77
CA PRO A 34 -2.22 -14.82 -4.36
C PRO A 34 -1.67 -13.43 -4.06
N LEU A 35 -1.07 -12.74 -5.03
CA LEU A 35 -0.41 -11.45 -4.87
C LEU A 35 -0.91 -10.42 -5.87
N VAL A 36 -1.09 -9.20 -5.39
CA VAL A 36 -1.44 -8.01 -6.19
C VAL A 36 -0.36 -6.96 -6.01
N GLU A 37 0.07 -6.39 -7.13
CA GLU A 37 0.90 -5.18 -7.12
C GLU A 37 0.00 -4.00 -6.79
N VAL A 38 0.29 -3.30 -5.71
CA VAL A 38 -0.51 -2.13 -5.25
C VAL A 38 0.18 -0.81 -5.55
N THR A 39 1.45 -0.82 -5.92
CA THR A 39 2.21 0.41 -6.21
C THR A 39 3.33 0.13 -7.20
N GLN A 40 3.53 1.08 -8.13
CA GLN A 40 4.44 0.95 -9.27
C GLN A 40 4.62 2.33 -9.95
N TYR A 41 5.59 2.53 -10.85
CA TYR A 41 5.80 3.82 -11.56
C TYR A 41 4.56 4.46 -12.24
N LYS A 42 3.49 3.72 -12.52
CA LYS A 42 2.22 4.14 -13.14
C LYS A 42 1.13 4.37 -12.08
N GLY A 43 1.51 4.72 -10.84
CA GLY A 43 0.59 5.08 -9.77
C GLY A 43 0.55 4.07 -8.63
N ASP A 44 -0.34 4.35 -7.70
CA ASP A 44 -0.64 3.53 -6.53
C ASP A 44 -2.13 3.17 -6.56
N SER A 45 -2.47 1.95 -6.15
CA SER A 45 -3.83 1.44 -6.08
C SER A 45 -4.23 1.04 -4.67
N GLU A 46 -3.49 1.42 -3.63
CA GLU A 46 -3.86 1.08 -2.26
C GLU A 46 -5.27 1.59 -1.94
N ALA A 47 -5.52 2.88 -2.17
CA ALA A 47 -6.79 3.55 -1.95
C ALA A 47 -6.99 4.71 -2.95
N HIS A 48 -8.17 5.34 -2.90
CA HIS A 48 -8.48 6.53 -3.72
C HIS A 48 -9.42 7.47 -2.96
N PRO A 49 -9.32 8.81 -3.09
CA PRO A 49 -10.13 9.73 -2.30
C PRO A 49 -11.64 9.59 -2.54
N PHE A 50 -12.05 9.15 -3.73
CA PHE A 50 -13.47 8.88 -4.02
C PHE A 50 -14.07 7.77 -3.14
N LEU A 51 -13.26 6.74 -2.84
CA LEU A 51 -13.65 5.54 -2.08
C LEU A 51 -13.38 5.72 -0.58
N SER A 52 -12.24 6.31 -0.23
CA SER A 52 -11.73 6.46 1.13
C SER A 52 -11.73 7.92 1.59
N ARG A 53 -12.89 8.56 1.56
CA ARG A 53 -13.06 10.03 1.74
C ARG A 53 -12.55 10.60 3.06
N ASN A 54 -12.42 9.76 4.09
CA ASN A 54 -11.95 10.17 5.42
C ASN A 54 -10.47 9.89 5.64
N ASP A 55 -9.76 9.42 4.60
CA ASP A 55 -8.33 9.12 4.65
C ASP A 55 -7.54 10.18 3.89
N GLU A 56 -6.82 11.01 4.64
CA GLU A 56 -5.98 12.10 4.14
C GLU A 56 -4.77 11.65 3.30
N PHE A 57 -4.49 10.34 3.25
CA PHE A 57 -3.39 9.76 2.48
C PHE A 57 -3.84 8.93 1.27
N ALA A 58 -5.13 8.94 0.96
CA ALA A 58 -5.70 8.11 -0.10
C ALA A 58 -5.41 8.60 -1.52
N ASP A 59 -4.67 9.70 -1.69
CA ASP A 59 -4.37 10.35 -2.99
C ASP A 59 -2.95 10.08 -3.52
N PHE A 60 -2.20 9.18 -2.87
CA PHE A 60 -0.83 8.90 -3.28
C PHE A 60 -0.81 8.23 -4.66
N GLY A 61 0.07 8.69 -5.54
CA GLY A 61 0.15 8.18 -6.91
C GLY A 61 -0.96 8.62 -7.87
N ASP A 62 -1.94 9.40 -7.39
CA ASP A 62 -2.94 10.07 -8.22
C ASP A 62 -2.29 11.26 -8.95
N ALA A 63 -1.67 10.96 -10.09
CA ALA A 63 -1.01 11.93 -10.95
C ALA A 63 -1.58 11.89 -12.37
N GLY A 64 -2.89 11.65 -12.50
CA GLY A 64 -3.62 11.45 -13.76
C GLY A 64 -3.86 9.98 -14.08
N TRP A 65 -3.17 9.02 -13.42
CA TRP A 65 -3.37 7.57 -13.64
C TRP A 65 -4.80 7.11 -13.35
N GLU A 66 -5.47 7.81 -12.45
CA GLU A 66 -6.89 7.68 -12.14
C GLU A 66 -7.83 8.02 -13.31
N ASN A 67 -7.39 8.78 -14.31
CA ASN A 67 -8.28 9.32 -15.37
C ASN A 67 -8.76 8.29 -16.41
N GLY A 68 -7.99 7.23 -16.67
CA GLY A 68 -8.30 6.28 -17.74
C GLY A 68 -7.46 5.01 -17.68
N ASN A 69 -7.72 4.10 -18.62
CA ASN A 69 -6.89 2.92 -18.80
C ASN A 69 -5.45 3.29 -19.20
N ALA A 70 -4.57 2.29 -19.26
CA ALA A 70 -3.14 2.50 -19.56
C ALA A 70 -2.87 3.37 -20.81
N PRO A 71 -3.51 3.15 -21.98
CA PRO A 71 -3.30 3.97 -23.17
C PRO A 71 -4.19 5.23 -23.23
N LEU A 72 -4.96 5.56 -22.18
CA LEU A 72 -5.94 6.66 -22.19
C LEU A 72 -6.91 6.63 -23.39
N THR A 73 -7.26 5.42 -23.85
CA THR A 73 -8.27 5.23 -24.90
C THR A 73 -9.69 5.26 -24.33
N THR A 74 -9.84 4.99 -23.04
CA THR A 74 -11.12 5.00 -22.32
C THR A 74 -10.94 5.67 -20.97
N LEU A 75 -11.63 6.80 -20.80
CA LEU A 75 -11.70 7.50 -19.52
C LEU A 75 -12.51 6.70 -18.51
N LYS A 76 -12.12 6.80 -17.24
CA LYS A 76 -12.83 6.12 -16.17
C LYS A 76 -14.10 6.84 -15.79
N LYS A 77 -15.04 6.05 -15.27
CA LYS A 77 -16.23 6.54 -14.61
C LYS A 77 -16.14 6.24 -13.13
N PRO A 78 -16.78 7.02 -12.24
CA PRO A 78 -16.67 6.83 -10.79
C PRO A 78 -17.00 5.41 -10.31
N GLU A 79 -17.94 4.72 -10.95
CA GLU A 79 -18.31 3.34 -10.64
C GLU A 79 -17.19 2.31 -10.89
N MET A 80 -16.21 2.65 -11.75
CA MET A 80 -15.10 1.76 -12.09
C MET A 80 -14.07 1.68 -10.97
N TYR A 81 -13.87 2.76 -10.20
CA TYR A 81 -12.81 2.82 -9.19
C TYR A 81 -12.85 1.66 -8.20
N GLY A 82 -14.05 1.22 -7.78
CA GLY A 82 -14.09 0.14 -6.81
C GLY A 82 -13.56 -1.21 -7.34
N GLY A 83 -13.47 -1.38 -8.66
CA GLY A 83 -12.85 -2.54 -9.29
C GLY A 83 -11.36 -2.39 -9.54
N GLU A 84 -10.71 -1.32 -9.07
CA GLU A 84 -9.32 -0.97 -9.37
C GLU A 84 -8.43 -0.81 -8.14
N TYR A 85 -9.00 -0.40 -7.00
CA TYR A 85 -8.23 -0.11 -5.79
C TYR A 85 -8.24 -1.28 -4.82
N ALA A 86 -7.06 -1.65 -4.33
CA ALA A 86 -6.82 -2.84 -3.51
C ALA A 86 -7.59 -2.82 -2.18
N ARG A 87 -7.66 -1.69 -1.46
CA ARG A 87 -8.45 -1.60 -0.22
C ARG A 87 -9.93 -1.89 -0.46
N GLU A 88 -10.48 -1.37 -1.56
CA GLU A 88 -11.86 -1.65 -1.96
C GLU A 88 -12.02 -3.10 -2.41
N ALA A 89 -11.05 -3.65 -3.14
CA ALA A 89 -11.03 -5.06 -3.52
C ALA A 89 -11.07 -6.00 -2.32
N LEU A 90 -10.31 -5.69 -1.26
CA LEU A 90 -10.35 -6.46 -0.02
C LEU A 90 -11.73 -6.43 0.62
N LYS A 91 -12.40 -5.26 0.66
CA LYS A 91 -13.78 -5.14 1.17
C LYS A 91 -14.77 -5.92 0.29
N ARG A 92 -14.66 -5.84 -1.03
CA ARG A 92 -15.44 -6.65 -1.98
C ARG A 92 -15.23 -8.13 -1.76
N GLY A 93 -14.00 -8.54 -1.47
CA GLY A 93 -13.64 -9.91 -1.13
C GLY A 93 -14.40 -10.43 0.08
N LEU A 94 -14.44 -9.65 1.18
CA LEU A 94 -15.25 -9.99 2.36
C LEU A 94 -16.75 -10.03 2.04
N ALA A 95 -17.25 -9.12 1.21
CA ALA A 95 -18.67 -9.09 0.83
C ALA A 95 -19.08 -10.31 0.01
N ILE A 96 -18.22 -10.74 -0.94
CA ILE A 96 -18.41 -11.97 -1.70
C ILE A 96 -18.31 -13.18 -0.77
N GLU A 97 -17.34 -13.20 0.14
CA GLU A 97 -17.20 -14.26 1.14
C GLU A 97 -18.47 -14.40 2.01
N HIS A 98 -19.07 -13.29 2.43
CA HIS A 98 -20.31 -13.29 3.18
C HIS A 98 -21.49 -13.90 2.40
N LEU A 99 -21.49 -13.78 1.06
CA LEU A 99 -22.57 -14.28 0.20
C LEU A 99 -22.38 -15.74 -0.22
N ILE A 100 -21.16 -16.16 -0.58
CA ILE A 100 -20.89 -17.47 -1.20
C ILE A 100 -19.84 -18.31 -0.45
N GLY A 101 -19.37 -17.84 0.71
CA GLY A 101 -18.43 -18.53 1.58
C GLY A 101 -16.97 -18.57 1.10
N ILE A 102 -16.65 -17.90 -0.01
CA ILE A 102 -15.30 -17.88 -0.59
C ILE A 102 -14.89 -16.45 -0.90
N ASN A 103 -13.70 -16.06 -0.45
CA ASN A 103 -13.10 -14.76 -0.73
C ASN A 103 -12.17 -14.83 -1.96
N PRO A 104 -12.58 -14.30 -3.13
CA PRO A 104 -11.72 -14.30 -4.33
C PRO A 104 -10.57 -13.29 -4.23
N TYR A 105 -10.63 -12.33 -3.31
CA TYR A 105 -9.71 -11.18 -3.20
C TYR A 105 -8.89 -11.22 -1.91
N ALA A 106 -8.67 -12.41 -1.36
CA ALA A 106 -7.72 -12.60 -0.27
C ALA A 106 -6.29 -12.65 -0.82
N PHE A 107 -5.76 -11.52 -1.30
CA PHE A 107 -4.40 -11.42 -1.85
C PHE A 107 -3.43 -10.71 -0.90
N GLY A 108 -2.15 -11.01 -1.00
CA GLY A 108 -1.06 -10.23 -0.43
C GLY A 108 -0.71 -9.01 -1.30
N MET A 109 -0.10 -8.00 -0.70
CA MET A 109 0.27 -6.75 -1.37
C MET A 109 1.77 -6.69 -1.61
N ILE A 110 2.17 -6.39 -2.87
CA ILE A 110 3.56 -6.13 -3.25
C ILE A 110 3.65 -4.79 -4.01
N GLY A 111 4.83 -4.18 -4.04
CA GLY A 111 5.16 -3.15 -5.01
C GLY A 111 6.05 -3.74 -6.10
N SER A 112 6.06 -3.14 -7.28
CA SER A 112 7.11 -3.43 -8.27
C SER A 112 7.36 -2.24 -9.17
N THR A 113 8.52 -2.19 -9.81
CA THR A 113 8.91 -1.05 -10.63
C THR A 113 8.21 -1.04 -11.99
N ASP A 114 8.05 -2.22 -12.60
CA ASP A 114 7.64 -2.39 -14.01
C ASP A 114 8.48 -1.48 -14.93
N SER A 115 9.80 -1.46 -14.69
CA SER A 115 10.79 -0.73 -15.49
C SER A 115 11.16 -1.50 -16.74
N HIS A 116 11.25 -0.79 -17.87
CA HIS A 116 11.58 -1.33 -19.20
C HIS A 116 12.98 -0.84 -19.65
N THR A 117 13.82 -0.44 -18.71
CA THR A 117 15.17 0.11 -18.96
C THR A 117 16.30 -0.86 -18.59
N ALA A 118 15.98 -2.00 -17.96
CA ALA A 118 16.93 -2.91 -17.32
C ALA A 118 17.73 -2.31 -16.14
N LEU A 119 17.39 -1.08 -15.70
CA LEU A 119 18.04 -0.40 -14.59
C LEU A 119 17.28 -0.62 -13.27
N SER A 120 18.04 -0.78 -12.17
CA SER A 120 17.54 -0.75 -10.80
C SER A 120 17.64 0.69 -10.27
N SER A 121 16.66 1.50 -10.61
CA SER A 121 16.69 2.96 -10.47
C SER A 121 15.34 3.51 -9.99
N ALA A 122 14.82 2.91 -8.92
CA ALA A 122 13.45 3.10 -8.45
C ALA A 122 13.39 3.99 -7.21
N GLU A 123 14.48 4.69 -6.90
CA GLU A 123 14.57 5.64 -5.80
C GLU A 123 14.40 7.07 -6.35
N GLU A 124 13.76 7.96 -5.58
CA GLU A 124 13.41 9.31 -6.05
C GLU A 124 14.64 10.15 -6.49
N ASP A 125 15.79 9.99 -5.83
CA ASP A 125 17.06 10.66 -6.19
C ASP A 125 17.84 9.97 -7.32
N ASN A 126 17.46 8.73 -7.63
CA ASN A 126 18.08 7.84 -8.60
C ASN A 126 17.07 7.35 -9.66
N PHE A 127 16.05 8.13 -9.99
CA PHE A 127 15.02 7.73 -10.96
C PHE A 127 15.46 7.95 -12.41
N TYR A 128 15.57 6.89 -13.21
CA TYR A 128 16.00 6.94 -14.63
C TYR A 128 14.84 6.79 -15.64
N GLY A 129 13.60 6.88 -15.16
CA GLY A 129 12.41 6.75 -16.01
C GLY A 129 11.93 5.31 -16.13
N LYS A 130 10.72 5.14 -16.68
CA LYS A 130 10.11 3.83 -16.90
C LYS A 130 10.60 3.17 -18.19
N PHE A 131 10.71 3.94 -19.25
CA PHE A 131 11.09 3.51 -20.59
C PHE A 131 12.42 4.14 -21.02
N SER A 132 13.09 3.57 -22.01
CA SER A 132 14.40 4.05 -22.48
C SER A 132 14.36 5.45 -23.09
N ASN A 133 13.19 5.94 -23.53
CA ASN A 133 12.99 7.29 -24.03
C ASN A 133 12.75 8.33 -22.90
N GLU A 134 12.74 7.92 -21.64
CA GLU A 134 12.61 8.79 -20.45
C GLU A 134 13.92 8.98 -19.69
N GLY A 135 15.05 8.70 -20.36
CA GLY A 135 16.37 8.86 -19.78
C GLY A 135 16.61 10.27 -19.22
N PRO A 136 17.61 10.43 -18.34
CA PRO A 136 17.88 11.71 -17.67
C PRO A 136 18.04 12.88 -18.67
N GLY A 137 17.31 13.98 -18.46
CA GLY A 137 17.37 15.17 -19.32
C GLY A 137 16.43 16.28 -18.86
N SER A 138 16.68 17.52 -19.30
CA SER A 138 15.97 18.73 -18.83
C SER A 138 14.47 18.75 -19.13
N ASP A 139 14.05 18.05 -20.19
CA ASP A 139 12.66 18.09 -20.69
C ASP A 139 11.83 16.87 -20.29
N ARG A 140 12.43 15.83 -19.69
CA ARG A 140 11.75 14.55 -19.44
C ARG A 140 10.53 14.68 -18.53
N ILE A 141 10.53 15.65 -17.62
CA ILE A 141 9.38 15.98 -16.76
C ILE A 141 8.11 16.26 -17.60
N LYS A 142 8.25 16.93 -18.75
CA LYS A 142 7.14 17.36 -19.62
C LYS A 142 6.97 16.50 -20.87
N ALA A 143 7.93 15.62 -21.14
CA ALA A 143 7.93 14.78 -22.32
C ALA A 143 6.68 13.89 -22.34
N VAL A 144 6.11 13.71 -23.53
CA VAL A 144 5.11 12.69 -23.78
C VAL A 144 5.80 11.33 -23.73
N VAL A 145 5.32 10.48 -22.84
CA VAL A 145 5.87 9.15 -22.58
C VAL A 145 5.02 8.07 -23.23
N ASN A 146 3.71 8.11 -22.97
CA ASN A 146 2.76 7.18 -23.56
C ASN A 146 1.66 7.99 -24.27
N PRO A 147 1.71 8.11 -25.60
CA PRO A 147 0.70 8.85 -26.36
C PRO A 147 -0.63 8.09 -26.35
N GLY A 148 -1.69 8.74 -25.88
CA GLY A 148 -3.06 8.21 -25.97
C GLY A 148 -3.85 8.83 -27.12
N VAL A 149 -5.14 8.52 -27.19
CA VAL A 149 -6.01 8.98 -28.29
C VAL A 149 -6.46 10.43 -28.11
N LYS A 150 -6.88 10.79 -26.89
CA LYS A 150 -7.35 12.15 -26.56
C LYS A 150 -6.34 12.93 -25.72
N GLU A 151 -5.63 12.23 -24.85
CA GLU A 151 -4.66 12.77 -23.91
C GLU A 151 -3.43 11.85 -23.89
N SER A 152 -2.28 12.39 -23.46
CA SER A 152 -1.04 11.63 -23.35
C SER A 152 -0.59 11.52 -21.91
N ARG A 153 0.10 10.42 -21.58
CA ARG A 153 0.85 10.34 -20.33
C ARG A 153 2.17 11.09 -20.47
N ILE A 154 2.47 11.95 -19.52
CA ILE A 154 3.68 12.77 -19.49
C ILE A 154 4.58 12.37 -18.33
N GLY A 155 5.88 12.68 -18.45
CA GLY A 155 6.92 12.14 -17.58
C GLY A 155 6.63 12.32 -16.09
N TRP A 156 6.30 13.53 -15.65
CA TRP A 156 6.06 13.80 -14.22
C TRP A 156 4.90 13.01 -13.61
N GLN A 157 4.03 12.39 -14.40
CA GLN A 157 2.96 11.53 -13.88
C GLN A 157 3.49 10.19 -13.38
N TYR A 158 4.67 9.77 -13.85
CA TYR A 158 5.30 8.55 -13.37
C TYR A 158 5.92 8.79 -11.99
N GLN A 159 5.77 7.81 -11.10
CA GLN A 159 6.40 7.79 -9.79
C GLN A 159 7.75 7.07 -9.85
N ALA A 160 8.67 7.40 -8.94
CA ALA A 160 9.73 6.46 -8.63
C ALA A 160 9.16 5.34 -7.74
N GLY A 161 9.79 4.18 -7.78
CA GLY A 161 9.54 3.14 -6.79
C GLY A 161 8.57 2.04 -7.15
N GLY A 162 8.02 1.45 -6.09
CA GLY A 162 7.48 0.10 -6.08
C GLY A 162 8.58 -0.94 -5.84
N MET A 163 8.65 -1.45 -4.61
CA MET A 163 9.47 -2.61 -4.27
C MET A 163 8.63 -3.71 -3.62
N ALA A 164 8.99 -4.95 -3.92
CA ALA A 164 8.46 -6.13 -3.26
C ALA A 164 9.41 -6.53 -2.13
N ALA A 165 8.89 -6.64 -0.93
CA ALA A 165 9.62 -7.20 0.19
C ALA A 165 9.01 -8.55 0.59
N VAL A 166 9.86 -9.54 0.80
CA VAL A 166 9.45 -10.94 1.01
C VAL A 166 10.10 -11.48 2.27
N TRP A 167 9.28 -11.94 3.23
CA TRP A 167 9.77 -12.62 4.43
C TRP A 167 9.94 -14.11 4.16
N ALA A 168 11.12 -14.49 3.66
CA ALA A 168 11.50 -15.87 3.41
C ALA A 168 12.41 -16.44 4.52
N ASN A 169 12.31 -17.74 4.77
CA ASN A 169 13.14 -18.43 5.77
C ASN A 169 14.59 -18.63 5.30
N ALA A 170 14.84 -18.52 4.00
CA ALA A 170 16.15 -18.63 3.39
C ALA A 170 16.20 -17.82 2.08
N ASN A 171 17.40 -17.43 1.65
CA ASN A 171 17.62 -16.79 0.36
C ASN A 171 17.79 -17.86 -0.75
N THR A 172 16.73 -18.64 -0.97
CA THR A 172 16.62 -19.62 -2.06
C THR A 172 15.38 -19.32 -2.88
N ARG A 173 15.38 -19.71 -4.15
CA ARG A 173 14.23 -19.49 -5.03
C ARG A 173 12.96 -20.09 -4.43
N GLU A 174 13.06 -21.32 -3.93
CA GLU A 174 11.98 -22.09 -3.34
C GLU A 174 11.42 -21.36 -2.12
N ALA A 175 12.27 -20.99 -1.15
CA ALA A 175 11.81 -20.32 0.07
C ALA A 175 11.19 -18.93 -0.19
N ILE A 176 11.65 -18.22 -1.22
CA ILE A 176 11.08 -16.94 -1.67
C ILE A 176 9.71 -17.16 -2.31
N PHE A 177 9.57 -18.15 -3.19
CA PHE A 177 8.29 -18.49 -3.81
C PHE A 177 7.26 -18.98 -2.78
N ASP A 178 7.67 -19.82 -1.83
CA ASP A 178 6.81 -20.25 -0.73
C ASP A 178 6.31 -19.06 0.11
N ALA A 179 7.15 -18.02 0.26
CA ALA A 179 6.80 -16.80 1.00
C ALA A 179 5.78 -15.95 0.24
N MET A 180 5.96 -15.86 -1.08
CA MET A 180 5.03 -15.20 -1.98
C MET A 180 3.67 -15.93 -2.01
N GLU A 181 3.67 -17.26 -2.10
CA GLU A 181 2.44 -18.08 -2.12
C GLU A 181 1.65 -17.96 -0.81
N ARG A 182 2.33 -17.99 0.34
CA ARG A 182 1.68 -17.76 1.65
C ARG A 182 1.37 -16.28 1.93
N ARG A 183 1.73 -15.37 1.01
CA ARG A 183 1.47 -13.91 1.08
C ARG A 183 2.19 -13.20 2.22
N GLU A 184 3.31 -13.73 2.69
CA GLU A 184 4.11 -13.09 3.74
C GLU A 184 5.06 -12.04 3.12
N VAL A 185 4.44 -11.02 2.55
CA VAL A 185 5.07 -9.99 1.73
C VAL A 185 4.49 -8.63 2.04
N TYR A 186 5.18 -7.58 1.64
CA TYR A 186 4.69 -6.21 1.71
C TYR A 186 5.23 -5.37 0.54
N ALA A 187 4.51 -4.28 0.27
CA ALA A 187 4.88 -3.28 -0.71
C ALA A 187 5.61 -2.13 -0.02
N THR A 188 6.59 -1.53 -0.70
CA THR A 188 7.05 -0.17 -0.41
C THR A 188 6.96 0.67 -1.67
N THR A 189 6.70 1.97 -1.52
CA THR A 189 6.58 2.90 -2.66
C THR A 189 7.93 3.40 -3.17
N GLY A 190 9.04 2.85 -2.66
CA GLY A 190 10.40 3.19 -3.09
C GLY A 190 11.42 2.85 -2.00
N PRO A 191 11.31 3.40 -0.79
CA PRO A 191 12.26 3.16 0.28
C PRO A 191 12.29 1.70 0.75
N ARG A 192 13.46 1.22 1.18
CA ARG A 192 13.71 -0.12 1.73
C ARG A 192 13.33 -0.21 3.21
N MET A 193 12.13 0.26 3.56
CA MET A 193 11.59 0.12 4.92
C MET A 193 11.49 -1.35 5.30
N THR A 194 11.82 -1.70 6.54
CA THR A 194 11.61 -3.06 7.05
C THR A 194 10.34 -3.09 7.89
N VAL A 195 9.32 -3.82 7.44
CA VAL A 195 8.00 -3.85 8.10
C VAL A 195 7.58 -5.27 8.46
N ARG A 196 7.05 -5.44 9.68
CA ARG A 196 6.48 -6.70 10.17
C ARG A 196 5.17 -6.45 10.90
N LEU A 197 4.22 -7.35 10.67
CA LEU A 197 2.91 -7.36 11.29
C LEU A 197 2.56 -8.79 11.68
N PHE A 198 2.17 -8.98 12.94
CA PHE A 198 1.58 -10.22 13.44
C PHE A 198 0.24 -9.92 14.09
N GLY A 199 -0.73 -10.83 13.92
CA GLY A 199 -2.03 -10.79 14.60
C GLY A 199 -2.18 -11.97 15.55
N GLY A 200 -2.75 -11.73 16.73
CA GLY A 200 -2.92 -12.72 17.79
C GLY A 200 -3.96 -12.27 18.81
N TRP A 201 -3.91 -12.81 20.03
CA TRP A 201 -4.93 -12.56 21.06
C TRP A 201 -4.35 -12.06 22.39
N ASP A 202 -3.10 -12.44 22.69
CA ASP A 202 -2.46 -12.28 23.99
C ASP A 202 -1.14 -11.49 23.95
N PHE A 203 -0.80 -10.88 22.81
CA PHE A 203 0.38 -10.03 22.70
C PHE A 203 0.34 -8.84 23.67
N SER A 204 1.53 -8.43 24.11
CA SER A 204 1.73 -7.32 25.04
C SER A 204 3.04 -6.58 24.77
N ALA A 205 3.17 -5.35 25.27
CA ALA A 205 4.41 -4.57 25.13
C ALA A 205 5.66 -5.25 25.71
N ARG A 206 5.50 -6.30 26.53
CA ARG A 206 6.63 -7.10 27.05
C ARG A 206 7.28 -7.95 25.96
N ASP A 207 6.55 -8.28 24.90
CA ASP A 207 7.07 -9.15 23.83
C ASP A 207 8.25 -8.50 23.11
N PHE A 208 8.22 -7.17 22.92
CA PHE A 208 9.35 -6.40 22.35
C PHE A 208 10.62 -6.39 23.21
N LYS A 209 10.57 -6.86 24.46
CA LYS A 209 11.77 -7.02 25.29
C LYS A 209 12.53 -8.33 25.01
N GLY A 210 11.92 -9.25 24.26
CA GLY A 210 12.53 -10.53 23.87
C GLY A 210 12.51 -10.73 22.35
N ASP A 211 12.58 -11.98 21.92
CA ASP A 211 12.42 -12.35 20.50
C ASP A 211 10.94 -12.30 20.10
N TRP A 212 10.46 -11.10 19.83
CA TRP A 212 9.07 -10.83 19.47
C TRP A 212 8.69 -11.46 18.13
N VAL A 213 9.64 -11.68 17.21
CA VAL A 213 9.40 -12.34 15.93
C VAL A 213 9.08 -13.82 16.16
N LYS A 214 9.89 -14.51 16.96
CA LYS A 214 9.61 -15.90 17.37
C LYS A 214 8.28 -16.00 18.12
N ALA A 215 7.99 -15.05 19.01
CA ALA A 215 6.70 -15.01 19.70
C ALA A 215 5.52 -14.78 18.72
N GLY A 216 5.72 -13.95 17.70
CA GLY A 216 4.77 -13.68 16.63
C GLY A 216 4.37 -14.94 15.87
N TYR A 217 5.34 -15.73 15.41
CA TYR A 217 5.09 -17.01 14.74
C TYR A 217 4.53 -18.09 15.66
N ALA A 218 4.91 -18.10 16.95
CA ALA A 218 4.49 -19.14 17.88
C ALA A 218 3.06 -18.95 18.41
N ARG A 219 2.62 -17.70 18.62
CA ARG A 219 1.33 -17.39 19.28
C ARG A 219 0.33 -16.64 18.41
N GLY A 220 0.74 -16.19 17.24
CA GLY A 220 -0.11 -15.46 16.30
C GLY A 220 0.00 -15.98 14.88
N VAL A 221 -0.31 -15.10 13.94
CA VAL A 221 -0.17 -15.31 12.51
C VAL A 221 0.53 -14.11 11.87
N PRO A 222 1.40 -14.29 10.87
CA PRO A 222 2.04 -13.18 10.17
C PRO A 222 1.07 -12.49 9.19
N MET A 223 1.48 -11.33 8.66
CA MET A 223 0.86 -10.73 7.47
C MET A 223 0.67 -11.78 6.35
N GLY A 224 -0.45 -11.72 5.63
CA GLY A 224 -0.79 -12.70 4.59
C GLY A 224 -1.57 -13.93 5.07
N ALA A 225 -1.76 -14.08 6.39
CA ALA A 225 -2.43 -15.24 6.97
C ALA A 225 -3.85 -14.92 7.51
N GLN A 226 -4.58 -15.98 7.86
CA GLN A 226 -5.89 -15.90 8.49
C GLN A 226 -5.79 -16.10 10.00
N LEU A 227 -6.21 -15.10 10.77
CA LEU A 227 -6.35 -15.16 12.22
C LEU A 227 -7.62 -15.93 12.59
N LYS A 228 -7.45 -17.09 13.22
CA LYS A 228 -8.57 -17.91 13.72
C LYS A 228 -9.22 -17.27 14.95
N PRO A 229 -10.53 -17.51 15.18
CA PRO A 229 -11.24 -17.04 16.37
C PRO A 229 -10.59 -17.45 17.69
N GLY A 230 -10.49 -16.49 18.60
CA GLY A 230 -9.88 -16.63 19.93
C GLY A 230 -10.60 -15.80 20.99
N LYS A 231 -9.98 -15.65 22.16
CA LYS A 231 -10.61 -14.99 23.32
C LYS A 231 -10.30 -13.49 23.34
N GLY A 232 -11.34 -12.68 23.51
CA GLY A 232 -11.22 -11.22 23.66
C GLY A 232 -11.18 -10.50 22.31
N LYS A 233 -10.34 -9.47 22.21
CA LYS A 233 -10.16 -8.66 21.00
C LYS A 233 -8.78 -8.97 20.39
N PRO A 234 -8.65 -9.06 19.06
CA PRO A 234 -7.38 -9.33 18.41
C PRO A 234 -6.37 -8.23 18.75
N VAL A 235 -5.11 -8.64 18.85
CA VAL A 235 -3.96 -7.80 19.18
C VAL A 235 -2.93 -7.96 18.08
N PHE A 236 -2.36 -6.85 17.66
CA PHE A 236 -1.41 -6.77 16.57
C PHE A 236 -0.07 -6.27 17.09
N LEU A 237 0.99 -7.03 16.81
CA LEU A 237 2.37 -6.57 16.94
C LEU A 237 2.77 -5.98 15.60
N VAL A 238 3.13 -4.70 15.60
CA VAL A 238 3.65 -4.02 14.41
C VAL A 238 5.01 -3.42 14.72
N SER A 239 5.94 -3.55 13.78
CA SER A 239 7.26 -2.95 13.83
C SER A 239 7.62 -2.45 12.44
N ALA A 240 8.16 -1.24 12.39
CA ALA A 240 8.67 -0.59 11.20
C ALA A 240 10.03 0.02 11.52
N LEU A 241 11.01 -0.28 10.68
CA LEU A 241 12.31 0.39 10.64
C LEU A 241 12.39 1.17 9.33
N LYS A 242 12.89 2.40 9.40
CA LYS A 242 13.12 3.20 8.20
C LYS A 242 14.08 2.52 7.22
N ASP A 243 14.09 3.00 5.98
CA ASP A 243 15.20 2.73 5.08
C ASP A 243 16.51 3.26 5.71
N PRO A 244 17.59 2.46 5.80
CA PRO A 244 18.88 2.90 6.34
C PRO A 244 19.42 4.17 5.69
N GLU A 245 19.16 4.38 4.40
CA GLU A 245 19.60 5.55 3.64
C GLU A 245 18.49 6.59 3.43
N GLY A 246 17.27 6.30 3.89
CA GLY A 246 16.08 7.13 3.66
C GLY A 246 15.62 7.97 4.85
N ALA A 247 14.40 8.48 4.70
CA ALA A 247 13.75 9.37 5.65
C ALA A 247 13.30 8.65 6.92
N ASN A 248 13.28 9.41 8.02
CA ASN A 248 12.69 8.92 9.27
C ASN A 248 11.19 8.68 9.12
N LEU A 249 10.64 7.80 9.94
CA LEU A 249 9.22 7.44 9.95
C LEU A 249 8.36 8.56 10.55
N ASP A 250 7.24 8.89 9.88
CA ASP A 250 6.15 9.69 10.42
C ASP A 250 5.37 8.86 11.44
N ARG A 251 4.68 7.82 10.95
CA ARG A 251 3.70 7.05 11.73
C ARG A 251 3.45 5.66 11.15
N VAL A 252 2.86 4.81 11.98
CA VAL A 252 2.28 3.53 11.57
C VAL A 252 0.78 3.57 11.84
N GLN A 253 0.03 3.20 10.82
CA GLN A 253 -1.42 3.04 10.85
C GLN A 253 -1.80 1.57 10.70
N ILE A 254 -2.91 1.18 11.30
CA ILE A 254 -3.61 -0.06 10.94
C ILE A 254 -4.87 0.32 10.18
N VAL A 255 -5.01 -0.20 8.96
CA VAL A 255 -6.23 -0.08 8.16
C VAL A 255 -7.06 -1.34 8.37
N LYS A 256 -8.28 -1.16 8.85
CA LYS A 256 -9.27 -2.21 9.05
C LYS A 256 -10.38 -2.05 8.01
N GLY A 257 -10.75 -3.14 7.36
CA GLY A 257 -12.02 -3.25 6.64
C GLY A 257 -12.84 -4.42 7.17
N TRP A 258 -14.16 -4.30 7.16
CA TRP A 258 -15.04 -5.37 7.63
C TRP A 258 -16.39 -5.37 6.91
N VAL A 259 -17.10 -6.48 7.03
CA VAL A 259 -18.50 -6.62 6.60
C VAL A 259 -19.36 -6.82 7.84
N ASP A 260 -20.36 -5.97 8.01
CA ASP A 260 -21.29 -6.07 9.14
C ASP A 260 -22.34 -7.19 8.93
N ALA A 261 -23.15 -7.45 9.96
CA ALA A 261 -24.20 -8.47 9.91
C ALA A 261 -25.29 -8.20 8.84
N ARG A 262 -25.33 -7.00 8.25
CA ARG A 262 -26.26 -6.63 7.16
C ARG A 262 -25.61 -6.75 5.78
N GLY A 263 -24.36 -7.23 5.70
CA GLY A 263 -23.60 -7.32 4.46
C GLY A 263 -23.01 -5.99 3.99
N GLN A 264 -23.04 -4.93 4.81
CA GLN A 264 -22.46 -3.63 4.42
C GLN A 264 -20.96 -3.62 4.71
N THR A 265 -20.18 -3.10 3.75
CA THR A 265 -18.74 -2.95 3.86
C THR A 265 -18.38 -1.65 4.57
N HIS A 266 -17.35 -1.70 5.40
CA HIS A 266 -16.86 -0.57 6.18
C HIS A 266 -15.34 -0.54 6.17
N GLU A 267 -14.76 0.64 6.40
CA GLU A 267 -13.33 0.80 6.65
C GLU A 267 -13.05 1.80 7.76
N ARG A 268 -11.90 1.65 8.39
CA ARG A 268 -11.35 2.62 9.34
C ARG A 268 -9.83 2.56 9.36
N VAL A 269 -9.21 3.73 9.35
CA VAL A 269 -7.77 3.90 9.57
C VAL A 269 -7.54 4.29 11.02
N TYR A 270 -6.58 3.64 11.68
CA TYR A 270 -6.17 3.95 13.04
C TYR A 270 -4.70 4.37 13.05
N ASP A 271 -4.40 5.59 13.52
CA ASP A 271 -3.03 5.94 13.90
C ASP A 271 -2.66 5.17 15.18
N VAL A 272 -1.71 4.25 15.07
CA VAL A 272 -1.36 3.32 16.15
C VAL A 272 -0.15 3.80 16.94
N ILE A 273 0.86 4.32 16.24
CA ILE A 273 2.08 4.86 16.82
C ILE A 273 2.67 5.89 15.86
N TRP A 274 3.26 6.96 16.40
CA TRP A 274 3.79 8.06 15.60
C TRP A 274 5.03 8.67 16.27
N SER A 275 5.83 9.32 15.44
CA SER A 275 6.99 10.11 15.86
C SER A 275 6.58 11.38 16.62
N GLU A 276 7.49 11.89 17.44
CA GLU A 276 7.30 13.11 18.24
C GLU A 276 5.99 13.12 19.09
N PRO A 277 5.69 12.06 19.87
CA PRO A 277 4.41 11.94 20.59
C PRO A 277 4.19 13.03 21.65
N GLY A 278 5.25 13.69 22.13
CA GLY A 278 5.14 14.84 23.03
C GLY A 278 4.61 16.11 22.35
N LYS A 279 4.82 16.25 21.03
CA LYS A 279 4.41 17.42 20.24
C LYS A 279 3.13 17.16 19.45
N ARG A 280 2.94 15.93 18.97
CA ARG A 280 1.85 15.54 18.09
C ARG A 280 0.79 14.78 18.86
N LYS A 281 -0.45 15.26 18.80
CA LYS A 281 -1.59 14.69 19.54
C LYS A 281 -2.74 14.37 18.59
N LEU A 282 -3.43 13.27 18.90
CA LEU A 282 -4.68 12.91 18.24
C LEU A 282 -5.79 13.87 18.70
N ARG A 283 -6.51 14.49 17.76
CA ARG A 283 -7.67 15.35 18.03
C ARG A 283 -8.82 14.94 17.13
N LYS A 284 -9.94 14.53 17.72
CA LYS A 284 -11.14 14.05 17.00
C LYS A 284 -10.82 12.98 15.94
N GLY A 285 -9.87 12.08 16.24
CA GLY A 285 -9.46 11.02 15.33
C GLY A 285 -8.42 11.39 14.27
N HIS A 286 -7.99 12.66 14.19
CA HIS A 286 -6.93 13.09 13.29
C HIS A 286 -5.65 13.39 14.06
N LEU A 287 -4.53 12.86 13.58
CA LEU A 287 -3.21 13.16 14.12
C LEU A 287 -2.70 14.46 13.51
N THR A 288 -2.07 15.32 14.32
CA THR A 288 -1.39 16.51 13.78
C THR A 288 -0.32 16.07 12.77
N PRO A 289 -0.29 16.64 11.55
CA PRO A 289 0.71 16.28 10.54
C PRO A 289 2.14 16.39 11.09
N VAL A 290 3.02 15.53 10.57
CA VAL A 290 4.46 15.66 10.82
C VAL A 290 4.98 16.94 10.15
N GLY A 291 6.09 17.47 10.66
CA GLY A 291 6.74 18.65 10.05
C GLY A 291 7.27 18.36 8.64
N ASP A 292 7.83 19.39 8.03
CA ASP A 292 8.47 19.31 6.71
C ASP A 292 9.90 19.84 6.80
N THR A 293 10.86 19.07 6.29
CA THR A 293 12.28 19.43 6.26
C THR A 293 12.85 19.50 4.84
N VAL A 294 12.00 19.32 3.83
CA VAL A 294 12.41 19.35 2.44
C VAL A 294 12.86 20.76 2.05
N ASP A 295 14.04 20.83 1.45
CA ASP A 295 14.55 22.01 0.76
C ASP A 295 14.48 21.76 -0.75
N LEU A 296 13.51 22.40 -1.41
CA LEU A 296 13.30 22.28 -2.86
C LEU A 296 14.36 23.02 -3.68
N ALA A 297 15.13 23.96 -3.10
CA ALA A 297 16.20 24.64 -3.82
C ALA A 297 17.41 23.72 -4.04
N THR A 298 17.59 22.74 -3.15
CA THR A 298 18.69 21.77 -3.21
C THR A 298 18.22 20.33 -3.44
N ALA A 299 16.90 20.09 -3.44
CA ALA A 299 16.28 18.76 -3.46
C ALA A 299 16.84 17.88 -2.35
N THR A 300 16.92 18.41 -1.13
CA THR A 300 17.40 17.69 0.06
C THR A 300 16.34 17.69 1.15
N TYR A 301 16.56 16.92 2.21
CA TYR A 301 15.73 16.90 3.41
C TYR A 301 16.60 16.57 4.63
N ARG A 302 16.06 16.76 5.85
CA ARG A 302 16.79 16.46 7.08
C ARG A 302 16.01 15.53 7.99
N ASN A 303 16.69 14.50 8.48
CA ASN A 303 16.16 13.57 9.48
C ASN A 303 16.16 14.15 10.91
N THR A 304 15.81 15.44 11.05
CA THR A 304 15.68 16.16 12.33
C THR A 304 14.31 16.00 12.99
N ILE A 305 13.34 15.42 12.27
CA ILE A 305 12.01 15.03 12.73
C ILE A 305 11.76 13.55 12.40
N GLY A 306 10.63 12.99 12.80
CA GLY A 306 10.35 11.57 12.60
C GLY A 306 11.05 10.65 13.61
N ALA A 307 10.94 9.34 13.41
CA ALA A 307 11.63 8.32 14.20
C ALA A 307 12.36 7.30 13.31
N SER A 308 13.51 6.76 13.74
CA SER A 308 14.19 5.70 12.99
C SER A 308 13.46 4.36 13.04
N GLU A 309 12.75 4.10 14.13
CA GLU A 309 11.99 2.89 14.39
C GLU A 309 10.66 3.26 15.05
N LEU A 310 9.58 2.56 14.68
CA LEU A 310 8.29 2.60 15.35
C LEU A 310 7.82 1.17 15.57
N HIS A 311 7.45 0.84 16.80
CA HIS A 311 6.79 -0.43 17.11
C HIS A 311 5.66 -0.23 18.10
N ALA A 312 4.64 -1.08 18.01
CA ALA A 312 3.47 -0.99 18.87
C ALA A 312 2.76 -2.33 19.04
N VAL A 313 2.04 -2.42 20.15
CA VAL A 313 1.05 -3.46 20.40
C VAL A 313 -0.32 -2.81 20.37
N TRP A 314 -1.09 -3.08 19.33
CA TRP A 314 -2.38 -2.46 19.11
C TRP A 314 -3.51 -3.46 19.24
N ARG A 315 -4.55 -3.12 20.01
CA ARG A 315 -5.75 -3.94 20.17
C ARG A 315 -6.89 -3.26 19.45
N ASP A 316 -7.61 -3.98 18.59
CA ASP A 316 -8.74 -3.41 17.86
C ASP A 316 -9.85 -2.97 18.83
N PRO A 317 -10.10 -1.66 19.00
CA PRO A 317 -11.09 -1.17 19.95
C PRO A 317 -12.52 -1.50 19.51
N ASP A 318 -12.75 -1.65 18.21
CA ASP A 318 -14.07 -1.78 17.57
C ASP A 318 -14.31 -3.21 17.05
N PHE A 319 -13.57 -4.19 17.59
CA PHE A 319 -13.71 -5.59 17.21
C PHE A 319 -15.08 -6.16 17.58
N LYS A 320 -15.70 -6.85 16.62
CA LYS A 320 -16.90 -7.67 16.84
C LYS A 320 -16.64 -9.08 16.30
N PRO A 321 -16.80 -10.13 17.13
CA PRO A 321 -16.44 -11.50 16.72
C PRO A 321 -17.20 -12.06 15.51
N GLY A 322 -18.40 -11.54 15.20
CA GLY A 322 -19.25 -12.03 14.12
C GLY A 322 -18.98 -11.41 12.75
N GLU A 323 -18.09 -10.42 12.65
CA GLU A 323 -17.82 -9.71 11.40
C GLU A 323 -16.59 -10.29 10.70
N HIS A 324 -16.68 -10.58 9.40
CA HIS A 324 -15.48 -10.83 8.60
C HIS A 324 -14.68 -9.53 8.51
N ALA A 325 -13.36 -9.59 8.68
CA ALA A 325 -12.51 -8.41 8.68
C ALA A 325 -11.14 -8.69 8.07
N PHE A 326 -10.46 -7.63 7.63
CA PHE A 326 -9.02 -7.66 7.35
C PHE A 326 -8.32 -6.51 8.07
N TYR A 327 -7.02 -6.67 8.28
CA TYR A 327 -6.14 -5.68 8.90
C TYR A 327 -4.81 -5.65 8.14
N TYR A 328 -4.35 -4.49 7.70
CA TYR A 328 -2.96 -4.32 7.27
C TYR A 328 -2.34 -3.07 7.89
N ALA A 329 -1.02 -3.03 7.95
CA ALA A 329 -0.29 -1.87 8.38
C ALA A 329 0.06 -0.99 7.18
N ARG A 330 -0.14 0.33 7.35
CA ARG A 330 0.42 1.36 6.48
C ARG A 330 1.48 2.13 7.27
N VAL A 331 2.70 2.17 6.77
CA VAL A 331 3.81 2.94 7.35
C VAL A 331 4.02 4.17 6.49
N LEU A 332 4.21 5.34 7.09
CA LEU A 332 4.50 6.60 6.40
C LEU A 332 5.85 7.12 6.87
N GLU A 333 6.69 7.60 5.97
CA GLU A 333 7.86 8.43 6.31
C GLU A 333 7.54 9.93 6.29
N ILE A 334 8.48 10.72 6.78
CA ILE A 334 8.40 12.19 6.69
C ILE A 334 8.47 12.63 5.21
N PRO A 335 8.02 13.85 4.88
CA PRO A 335 8.13 14.35 3.51
C PRO A 335 9.54 14.27 2.94
N THR A 336 9.66 13.78 1.72
CA THR A 336 10.90 13.72 0.93
C THR A 336 10.72 14.44 -0.42
N PRO A 337 11.79 14.91 -1.07
CA PRO A 337 11.72 15.42 -2.43
C PRO A 337 11.35 14.28 -3.38
N ARG A 338 10.45 14.56 -4.33
CA ARG A 338 10.16 13.68 -5.46
C ARG A 338 11.24 13.84 -6.54
N TRP A 339 11.40 12.87 -7.44
CA TRP A 339 12.37 12.86 -8.55
C TRP A 339 12.28 14.10 -9.42
N VAL A 340 11.08 14.65 -9.57
CA VAL A 340 10.85 15.91 -10.28
C VAL A 340 11.62 17.06 -9.62
N ALA A 341 11.69 17.10 -8.28
CA ALA A 341 12.47 18.10 -7.55
C ALA A 341 13.98 17.94 -7.80
N TYR A 342 14.48 16.70 -7.77
CA TYR A 342 15.88 16.42 -8.08
C TYR A 342 16.25 16.86 -9.51
N ASP A 343 15.38 16.61 -10.48
CA ASP A 343 15.59 17.02 -11.86
C ASP A 343 15.54 18.55 -12.05
N VAL A 344 14.61 19.23 -11.38
CA VAL A 344 14.53 20.70 -11.41
C VAL A 344 15.85 21.32 -10.94
N VAL A 345 16.43 20.79 -9.86
CA VAL A 345 17.73 21.24 -9.34
C VAL A 345 18.87 20.85 -10.29
N ARG A 346 18.92 19.58 -10.72
CA ARG A 346 19.99 19.03 -11.56
C ARG A 346 20.10 19.73 -12.91
N TYR A 347 18.96 20.01 -13.56
CA TYR A 347 18.90 20.60 -14.89
C TYR A 347 18.59 22.09 -14.90
N LYS A 348 18.42 22.72 -13.73
CA LYS A 348 18.03 24.14 -13.60
C LYS A 348 16.77 24.44 -14.42
N SER A 349 15.83 23.49 -14.44
CA SER A 349 14.59 23.59 -15.20
C SER A 349 13.45 24.13 -14.34
N LYS A 350 12.29 24.40 -14.93
CA LYS A 350 11.08 24.80 -14.20
C LYS A 350 10.09 23.65 -14.17
N ALA A 351 9.66 23.27 -12.97
CA ALA A 351 8.52 22.38 -12.78
C ALA A 351 7.28 22.93 -13.50
N PRO A 352 6.50 22.09 -14.20
CA PRO A 352 5.17 22.47 -14.67
C PRO A 352 4.26 22.85 -13.50
N GLU A 353 3.24 23.66 -13.79
CA GLU A 353 2.21 24.00 -12.80
C GLU A 353 1.46 22.74 -12.34
N GLY A 354 1.12 22.69 -11.05
CA GLY A 354 0.36 21.58 -10.45
C GLY A 354 1.16 20.30 -10.19
N VAL A 355 2.45 20.24 -10.55
CA VAL A 355 3.26 19.03 -10.30
C VAL A 355 3.62 18.90 -8.83
N ARG A 356 3.39 17.70 -8.29
CA ARG A 356 3.82 17.31 -6.95
C ARG A 356 5.35 17.26 -6.89
N MET A 357 5.93 18.06 -6.00
CA MET A 357 7.39 18.18 -5.79
C MET A 357 7.90 17.41 -4.58
N LYS A 358 6.99 16.93 -3.73
CA LYS A 358 7.28 16.23 -2.48
C LYS A 358 6.33 15.06 -2.32
N ASP A 359 6.84 13.97 -1.82
CA ASP A 359 6.06 12.79 -1.47
C ASP A 359 6.24 12.40 -0.01
N GLN A 360 5.31 11.59 0.47
CA GLN A 360 5.46 10.85 1.72
C GLN A 360 5.38 9.39 1.35
N GLU A 361 6.56 8.81 1.17
CA GLU A 361 6.70 7.41 0.84
C GLU A 361 6.17 6.53 1.97
N ARG A 362 5.89 5.28 1.63
CA ARG A 362 5.10 4.41 2.46
C ARG A 362 5.31 2.95 2.19
N ALA A 363 4.83 2.14 3.12
CA ALA A 363 4.77 0.71 2.99
C ALA A 363 3.39 0.18 3.33
N TYR A 364 2.97 -0.91 2.67
CA TYR A 364 1.71 -1.59 2.91
C TYR A 364 1.96 -3.08 3.14
N THR A 365 1.61 -3.59 4.32
CA THR A 365 1.73 -5.02 4.56
C THR A 365 0.64 -5.80 3.84
N SER A 366 0.89 -7.07 3.56
CA SER A 366 -0.22 -7.98 3.24
C SER A 366 -1.24 -8.00 4.39
N PRO A 367 -2.55 -8.15 4.09
CA PRO A 367 -3.56 -8.19 5.13
C PRO A 367 -3.46 -9.44 6.00
N ILE A 368 -3.92 -9.32 7.25
CA ILE A 368 -4.33 -10.43 8.09
C ILE A 368 -5.86 -10.47 8.06
N TRP A 369 -6.42 -11.60 7.64
CA TRP A 369 -7.89 -11.79 7.60
C TRP A 369 -8.39 -12.40 8.89
N TYR A 370 -9.63 -12.08 9.26
CA TYR A 370 -10.38 -12.69 10.34
C TYR A 370 -11.74 -13.12 9.80
N GLY A 371 -12.14 -14.37 10.09
CA GLY A 371 -13.47 -14.89 9.81
C GLY A 371 -14.08 -15.52 11.06
N PRO A 372 -15.39 -15.33 11.32
CA PRO A 372 -16.08 -16.02 12.41
C PRO A 372 -16.03 -17.55 12.23
N ARG A 373 -16.25 -18.31 13.31
CA ARG A 373 -16.42 -19.77 13.17
C ARG A 373 -17.68 -20.01 12.34
N THR A 374 -17.51 -20.72 11.22
CA THR A 374 -18.60 -21.35 10.46
C THR A 374 -19.27 -22.45 11.27
#